data_AF-A0A2G8SUR9-F1
#
_entry.id   AF-A0A2G8SUR9-F1
#
_cell.length_a   1.000
_cell.length_b   1.000
_cell.length_c   1.000
_cell.angle_alpha   90.00
_cell.angle_beta   90.00
_cell.angle_gamma   90.00
#
_symmetry.space_group_name_H-M   'P 1'
#
loop_
_entity.id
_entity.type
_entity.pdbx_description
1 polymer ?
#
loop_
_entity_poly.entity_id
_entity_poly.type
_entity_poly.pdbx_seq_one_letter_code
_entity_poly.pdbx_strand_id
1 'polypeptide(L)'
;MRSTYGKLIYLLQDSQTPEVKDLLSFSCVKPIHTVYAVLEEHEALDLLRDDLISVATKEIYSEDRSRREIQRDIKSKERAIETLSSKYSRSGLSQEQVRQCIYSIGDNHAFLRTNRDPCDRMIAYLKQYFHPTNPKDPKSSLAIKIGKGGARLTHDHQKQYAYVLQSLTLWREILHDMFHLWTLAEQDLLNENVPYRLRDTGQGLNRVQAAPKTSRMMHAILNRAQRSIGSWVGSSVIHMGDHNVPNALMFIDKYSQVYRILLPICNTLSQIPHLVENPALRSYIDDEWGSAEGLSREILADFFRHGFDGSGAGNYFDAGSCIDGRLTSAWNWCSTLEKKRFFPIFLLTGFVGFDGDW
;
A
#
# COMPACT_ATOMS: atom_id res chain seq x y z
N MET A 1 -3.81 -1.91 12.15
CA MET A 1 -2.96 -2.97 12.73
C MET A 1 -2.48 -2.67 14.16
N ARG A 2 -2.10 -1.42 14.47
CA ARG A 2 -1.60 -1.00 15.81
C ARG A 2 -2.63 -1.00 16.97
N SER A 3 -3.91 -1.29 16.70
CA SER A 3 -4.99 -1.27 17.70
C SER A 3 -5.40 -2.69 18.11
N THR A 4 -6.62 -3.12 17.79
CA THR A 4 -7.21 -4.37 18.28
C THR A 4 -6.64 -5.60 17.58
N TYR A 5 -6.41 -5.51 16.27
CA TYR A 5 -5.94 -6.66 15.47
C TYR A 5 -4.56 -7.17 15.91
N GLY A 6 -3.55 -6.30 16.04
CA GLY A 6 -2.21 -6.75 16.47
C GLY A 6 -2.21 -7.36 17.88
N LYS A 7 -3.01 -6.81 18.79
CA LYS A 7 -3.19 -7.36 20.15
C LYS A 7 -3.86 -8.73 20.11
N LEU A 8 -4.90 -8.90 19.29
CA LEU A 8 -5.57 -10.18 19.08
C LEU A 8 -4.59 -11.21 18.53
N ILE A 9 -3.81 -10.87 17.51
CA ILE A 9 -2.80 -11.78 16.96
C ILE A 9 -1.79 -12.19 18.02
N TYR A 10 -1.25 -11.27 18.81
CA TYR A 10 -0.33 -11.63 19.90
C TYR A 10 -0.96 -12.57 20.92
N LEU A 11 -2.21 -12.32 21.32
CA LEU A 11 -2.95 -13.23 22.21
C LEU A 11 -3.10 -14.62 21.57
N LEU A 12 -3.45 -14.67 20.28
CA LEU A 12 -3.61 -15.93 19.56
C LEU A 12 -2.28 -16.67 19.42
N GLN A 13 -1.17 -15.98 19.15
CA GLN A 13 0.17 -16.58 19.13
C GLN A 13 0.52 -17.22 20.47
N ASP A 14 0.32 -16.49 21.58
CA ASP A 14 0.60 -17.00 22.91
C ASP A 14 -0.30 -18.20 23.24
N SER A 15 -1.57 -18.18 22.80
CA SER A 15 -2.52 -19.30 22.92
C SER A 15 -2.14 -20.56 22.13
N GLN A 16 -1.21 -20.45 21.16
CA GLN A 16 -0.73 -21.60 20.41
C GLN A 16 0.35 -22.41 21.15
N THR A 17 0.85 -21.91 22.28
CA THR A 17 1.87 -22.57 23.11
C THR A 17 1.26 -23.82 23.79
N PRO A 18 1.95 -24.99 23.79
CA PRO A 18 1.39 -26.23 24.35
C PRO A 18 0.86 -26.08 25.77
N GLU A 19 1.63 -25.44 26.66
CA GLU A 19 1.27 -25.22 28.05
C GLU A 19 -0.02 -24.39 28.20
N VAL A 20 -0.23 -23.42 27.30
CA VAL A 20 -1.41 -22.56 27.30
C VAL A 20 -2.62 -23.30 26.72
N LYS A 21 -2.43 -24.09 25.66
CA LYS A 21 -3.50 -24.93 25.09
C LYS A 21 -4.00 -25.95 26.09
N ASP A 22 -3.10 -26.61 26.79
CA ASP A 22 -3.44 -27.60 27.81
C ASP A 22 -4.23 -26.95 28.95
N LEU A 23 -3.79 -25.77 29.40
CA LEU A 23 -4.50 -25.00 30.43
C LEU A 23 -5.89 -24.55 29.98
N LEU A 24 -6.03 -24.10 28.73
CA LEU A 24 -7.31 -23.64 28.19
C LEU A 24 -8.27 -24.79 27.90
N SER A 25 -7.75 -25.98 27.54
CA SER A 25 -8.54 -27.14 27.09
C SER A 25 -9.40 -26.89 25.84
N PHE A 26 -9.14 -25.81 25.09
CA PHE A 26 -9.73 -25.54 23.77
C PHE A 26 -8.76 -24.72 22.90
N SER A 27 -8.99 -24.71 21.57
CA SER A 27 -8.22 -23.86 20.65
C SER A 27 -8.86 -22.48 20.47
N CYS A 28 -8.07 -21.42 20.63
CA CYS A 28 -8.49 -20.06 20.29
C CYS A 28 -8.39 -19.75 18.79
N VAL A 29 -7.73 -20.60 18.00
CA VAL A 29 -7.51 -20.40 16.57
C VAL A 29 -8.40 -21.32 15.76
N LYS A 30 -9.09 -20.72 14.79
CA LYS A 30 -9.87 -21.42 13.75
C LYS A 30 -9.54 -20.83 12.37
N PRO A 31 -9.75 -21.57 11.27
CA PRO A 31 -9.55 -21.04 9.93
C PRO A 31 -10.41 -19.80 9.63
N ILE A 32 -9.87 -18.89 8.82
CA ILE A 32 -10.61 -17.74 8.29
C ILE A 32 -11.66 -18.24 7.29
N HIS A 33 -12.90 -17.73 7.41
CA HIS A 33 -13.92 -17.97 6.39
C HIS A 33 -13.64 -17.08 5.17
N THR A 34 -13.34 -17.69 4.04
CA THR A 34 -13.15 -17.00 2.77
C THR A 34 -14.41 -17.09 1.91
N VAL A 35 -14.60 -16.13 1.01
CA VAL A 35 -15.69 -16.18 0.02
C VAL A 35 -15.65 -17.48 -0.77
N TYR A 36 -14.44 -17.93 -1.17
CA TYR A 36 -14.25 -19.18 -1.88
C TYR A 36 -14.75 -20.38 -1.05
N ALA A 37 -14.33 -20.50 0.21
CA ALA A 37 -14.72 -21.63 1.08
C ALA A 37 -16.24 -21.69 1.30
N VAL A 38 -16.89 -20.53 1.53
CA VAL A 38 -18.35 -20.47 1.73
C VAL A 38 -19.09 -20.90 0.46
N LEU A 39 -18.64 -20.47 -0.71
CA LEU A 39 -19.27 -20.83 -1.98
C LEU A 39 -18.99 -22.30 -2.36
N GLU A 40 -17.81 -22.82 -2.08
CA GLU A 40 -17.44 -24.22 -2.33
C GLU A 40 -18.28 -25.18 -1.48
N GLU A 41 -18.45 -24.88 -0.18
CA GLU A 41 -19.28 -25.67 0.75
C GLU A 41 -20.72 -25.84 0.28
N HIS A 42 -21.24 -24.88 -0.50
CA HIS A 42 -22.61 -24.84 -0.99
C HIS A 42 -22.73 -25.06 -2.50
N GLU A 43 -21.67 -25.55 -3.15
CA GLU A 43 -21.62 -25.81 -4.60
C GLU A 43 -22.03 -24.61 -5.46
N ALA A 44 -21.68 -23.39 -5.02
CA ALA A 44 -22.06 -22.12 -5.62
C ALA A 44 -20.90 -21.36 -6.28
N LEU A 45 -19.78 -22.05 -6.57
CA LEU A 45 -18.58 -21.45 -7.16
C LEU A 45 -18.80 -20.80 -8.54
N ASP A 46 -19.84 -21.22 -9.27
CA ASP A 46 -20.22 -20.63 -10.56
C ASP A 46 -20.56 -19.13 -10.44
N LEU A 47 -20.92 -18.64 -9.25
CA LEU A 47 -21.08 -17.21 -8.99
C LEU A 47 -19.83 -16.41 -9.36
N LEU A 48 -18.64 -16.94 -9.10
CA LEU A 48 -17.37 -16.27 -9.37
C LEU A 48 -17.06 -16.17 -10.88
N ARG A 49 -17.81 -16.91 -11.71
CA ARG A 49 -17.67 -16.94 -13.17
C ARG A 49 -18.85 -16.27 -13.89
N ASP A 50 -19.85 -15.81 -13.15
CA ASP A 50 -21.02 -15.15 -13.72
C ASP A 50 -20.66 -13.77 -14.28
N ASP A 51 -21.12 -13.44 -15.48
CA ASP A 51 -20.82 -12.16 -16.13
C ASP A 51 -21.19 -10.94 -15.27
N LEU A 52 -22.25 -11.06 -14.46
CA LEU A 52 -22.71 -9.99 -13.58
C LEU A 52 -21.79 -9.77 -12.39
N ILE A 53 -20.87 -10.68 -12.04
CA ILE A 53 -19.99 -10.52 -10.87
C ILE A 53 -19.12 -9.27 -11.03
N SER A 54 -18.62 -9.05 -12.25
CA SER A 54 -17.81 -7.89 -12.59
C SER A 54 -18.56 -6.57 -12.33
N VAL A 55 -19.86 -6.52 -12.63
CA VAL A 55 -20.71 -5.35 -12.40
C VAL A 55 -21.04 -5.19 -10.91
N ALA A 56 -21.31 -6.31 -10.24
CA ALA A 56 -21.72 -6.35 -8.85
C ALA A 56 -20.58 -5.97 -7.88
N THR A 57 -19.32 -6.21 -8.23
CA THR A 57 -18.17 -5.94 -7.37
C THR A 57 -17.38 -4.70 -7.76
N LYS A 58 -17.67 -4.09 -8.92
CA LYS A 58 -16.95 -2.91 -9.43
C LYS A 58 -17.03 -1.72 -8.47
N GLU A 59 -15.91 -1.02 -8.33
CA GLU A 59 -15.84 0.28 -7.64
C GLU A 59 -16.47 1.40 -8.45
N ILE A 60 -17.19 2.30 -7.76
CA ILE A 60 -17.86 3.44 -8.39
C ILE A 60 -17.03 4.70 -8.16
N TYR A 61 -16.43 5.19 -9.24
CA TYR A 61 -15.66 6.43 -9.24
C TYR A 61 -16.58 7.64 -9.38
N SER A 62 -16.30 8.69 -8.60
CA SER A 62 -17.04 9.95 -8.60
C SER A 62 -16.29 11.12 -9.25
N GLU A 63 -14.97 11.05 -9.32
CA GLU A 63 -14.10 12.09 -9.89
C GLU A 63 -14.47 12.38 -11.35
N ASP A 64 -14.62 13.66 -11.69
CA ASP A 64 -14.94 14.17 -13.04
C ASP A 64 -16.21 13.60 -13.69
N ARG A 65 -17.16 13.10 -12.89
CA ARG A 65 -18.38 12.45 -13.38
C ARG A 65 -19.65 13.15 -12.94
N SER A 66 -20.66 13.12 -13.80
CA SER A 66 -21.97 13.67 -13.46
C SER A 66 -22.70 12.79 -12.43
N ARG A 67 -23.51 13.41 -11.58
CA ARG A 67 -24.39 12.69 -10.62
C ARG A 67 -25.27 11.65 -11.31
N ARG A 68 -25.69 11.91 -12.55
CA ARG A 68 -26.55 11.00 -13.34
C ARG A 68 -25.80 9.72 -13.72
N GLU A 69 -24.55 9.83 -14.13
CA GLU A 69 -23.72 8.66 -14.49
C GLU A 69 -23.42 7.81 -13.25
N ILE A 70 -23.09 8.46 -12.14
CA ILE A 70 -22.86 7.78 -10.86
C ILE A 70 -24.12 7.01 -10.44
N GLN A 71 -25.29 7.66 -10.48
CA GLN A 71 -26.56 7.02 -10.10
C GLN A 71 -26.93 5.85 -11.02
N ARG A 72 -26.62 5.93 -12.31
CA ARG A 72 -26.83 4.84 -13.26
C ARG A 72 -26.00 3.61 -12.88
N ASP A 73 -24.73 3.83 -12.57
CA ASP A 73 -23.81 2.75 -12.21
C ASP A 73 -24.19 2.12 -10.85
N ILE A 74 -24.62 2.94 -9.87
CA ILE A 74 -25.15 2.46 -8.58
C ILE A 74 -26.34 1.53 -8.82
N LYS A 75 -27.34 1.96 -9.60
CA LYS A 75 -28.51 1.14 -9.92
C LYS A 75 -28.15 -0.15 -10.65
N SER A 76 -27.18 -0.09 -11.56
CA SER A 76 -26.69 -1.27 -12.26
C SER A 76 -26.03 -2.27 -11.31
N LYS A 77 -25.19 -1.79 -10.38
CA LYS A 77 -24.53 -2.60 -9.36
C LYS A 77 -25.54 -3.24 -8.42
N GLU A 78 -26.49 -2.48 -7.87
CA GLU A 78 -27.56 -2.97 -7.00
C GLU A 78 -28.40 -4.06 -7.69
N ARG A 79 -28.78 -3.83 -8.95
CA ARG A 79 -29.53 -4.83 -9.74
C ARG A 79 -28.73 -6.10 -9.97
N ALA A 80 -27.43 -5.98 -10.25
CA ALA A 80 -26.55 -7.14 -10.44
C ALA A 80 -26.44 -7.96 -9.14
N ILE A 81 -26.24 -7.30 -7.99
CA ILE A 81 -26.20 -7.94 -6.67
C ILE A 81 -27.51 -8.66 -6.37
N GLU A 82 -28.66 -8.03 -6.63
CA GLU A 82 -29.97 -8.66 -6.40
C GLU A 82 -30.17 -9.89 -7.28
N THR A 83 -29.82 -9.76 -8.57
CA THR A 83 -29.94 -10.86 -9.54
C THR A 83 -29.06 -12.05 -9.14
N LEU A 84 -27.78 -11.80 -8.81
CA LEU A 84 -26.84 -12.84 -8.40
C LEU A 84 -27.26 -13.49 -7.09
N SER A 85 -27.61 -12.69 -6.08
CA SER A 85 -27.99 -13.21 -4.78
C SER A 85 -29.21 -14.11 -4.84
N SER A 86 -30.22 -13.75 -5.64
CA SER A 86 -31.39 -14.60 -5.87
C SER A 86 -31.00 -15.87 -6.63
N LYS A 87 -30.27 -15.74 -7.74
CA LYS A 87 -29.86 -16.86 -8.63
C LYS A 87 -28.99 -17.90 -7.93
N TYR A 88 -28.10 -17.49 -7.03
CA TYR A 88 -27.13 -18.37 -6.37
C TYR A 88 -27.52 -18.75 -4.94
N SER A 89 -28.70 -18.31 -4.45
CA SER A 89 -29.23 -18.82 -3.19
C SER A 89 -29.53 -20.32 -3.28
N ARG A 90 -29.23 -21.06 -2.21
CA ARG A 90 -29.38 -22.52 -2.11
C ARG A 90 -29.86 -22.92 -0.72
N SER A 91 -30.21 -24.18 -0.53
CA SER A 91 -30.38 -24.74 0.82
C SER A 91 -29.06 -24.60 1.59
N GLY A 92 -29.08 -23.94 2.75
CA GLY A 92 -27.87 -23.63 3.55
C GLY A 92 -27.17 -22.31 3.17
N LEU A 93 -27.37 -21.80 1.95
CA LEU A 93 -26.81 -20.53 1.47
C LEU A 93 -27.93 -19.52 1.17
N SER A 94 -28.28 -18.73 2.17
CA SER A 94 -29.29 -17.68 2.04
C SER A 94 -28.88 -16.60 1.03
N GLN A 95 -29.87 -15.91 0.48
CA GLN A 95 -29.64 -14.75 -0.39
C GLN A 95 -28.72 -13.71 0.27
N GLU A 96 -28.87 -13.50 1.58
CA GLU A 96 -28.04 -12.54 2.31
C GLU A 96 -26.59 -12.98 2.44
N GLN A 97 -26.32 -14.28 2.65
CA GLN A 97 -24.95 -14.80 2.63
C GLN A 97 -24.30 -14.61 1.25
N VAL A 98 -25.05 -14.80 0.17
CA VAL A 98 -24.55 -14.52 -1.18
C VAL A 98 -24.24 -13.03 -1.35
N ARG A 99 -25.12 -12.13 -0.88
CA ARG A 99 -24.83 -10.67 -0.87
C ARG A 99 -23.56 -10.37 -0.11
N GLN A 100 -23.40 -10.94 1.09
CA GLN A 100 -22.19 -10.76 1.90
C GLN A 100 -20.93 -11.23 1.17
N CYS A 101 -20.98 -12.36 0.45
CA CYS A 101 -19.86 -12.80 -0.38
C CYS A 101 -19.50 -11.78 -1.47
N ILE A 102 -20.50 -11.22 -2.15
CA ILE A 102 -20.32 -10.20 -3.19
C ILE A 102 -19.76 -8.90 -2.58
N TYR A 103 -20.28 -8.47 -1.43
CA TYR A 103 -19.77 -7.31 -0.70
C TYR A 103 -18.32 -7.49 -0.29
N SER A 104 -17.93 -8.66 0.25
CA SER A 104 -16.54 -8.95 0.61
C SER A 104 -15.59 -8.91 -0.61
N ILE A 105 -16.04 -9.29 -1.80
CA ILE A 105 -15.25 -9.11 -3.05
C ILE A 105 -15.18 -7.62 -3.41
N GLY A 106 -16.29 -6.90 -3.28
CA GLY A 106 -16.35 -5.44 -3.46
C GLY A 106 -15.39 -4.68 -2.53
N ASP A 107 -15.32 -5.08 -1.26
CA ASP A 107 -14.41 -4.50 -0.26
C ASP A 107 -12.95 -4.64 -0.67
N ASN A 108 -12.57 -5.74 -1.35
CA ASN A 108 -11.24 -5.87 -1.94
C ASN A 108 -11.01 -4.85 -3.06
N HIS A 109 -12.00 -4.56 -3.93
CA HIS A 109 -11.85 -3.50 -4.92
C HIS A 109 -11.73 -2.12 -4.28
N ALA A 110 -12.53 -1.83 -3.25
CA ALA A 110 -12.43 -0.59 -2.47
C ALA A 110 -11.05 -0.46 -1.80
N PHE A 111 -10.54 -1.55 -1.21
CA PHE A 111 -9.19 -1.61 -0.64
C PHE A 111 -8.14 -1.27 -1.70
N LEU A 112 -8.18 -1.93 -2.86
CA LEU A 112 -7.21 -1.71 -3.94
C LEU A 112 -7.24 -0.26 -4.43
N ARG A 113 -8.43 0.33 -4.58
CA ARG A 113 -8.57 1.74 -4.97
C ARG A 113 -7.84 2.67 -4.00
N THR A 114 -8.12 2.56 -2.72
CA THR A 114 -7.53 3.46 -1.72
C THR A 114 -6.05 3.18 -1.50
N ASN A 115 -5.64 1.90 -1.53
CA ASN A 115 -4.31 1.51 -1.11
C ASN A 115 -3.31 1.44 -2.26
N ARG A 116 -3.68 0.73 -3.35
CA ARG A 116 -2.81 0.45 -4.49
C ARG A 116 -2.78 1.59 -5.50
N ASP A 117 -3.93 2.15 -5.88
CA ASP A 117 -4.00 3.12 -6.99
C ASP A 117 -3.18 4.41 -6.76
N PRO A 118 -2.90 4.88 -5.52
CA PRO A 118 -1.91 5.94 -5.31
C PRO A 118 -0.52 5.60 -5.90
N CYS A 119 -0.11 4.34 -5.90
CA CYS A 119 1.13 3.92 -6.57
C CYS A 119 1.04 4.13 -8.08
N ASP A 120 -0.09 3.74 -8.70
CA ASP A 120 -0.32 3.93 -10.13
C ASP A 120 -0.31 5.42 -10.52
N ARG A 121 -0.95 6.28 -9.71
CA ARG A 121 -0.95 7.74 -9.89
C ARG A 121 0.47 8.32 -9.81
N MET A 122 1.24 7.92 -8.80
CA MET A 122 2.63 8.39 -8.67
C MET A 122 3.53 7.90 -9.81
N ILE A 123 3.32 6.68 -10.32
CA ILE A 123 4.02 6.18 -11.52
C ILE A 123 3.63 7.01 -12.76
N ALA A 124 2.35 7.33 -12.92
CA ALA A 124 1.88 8.18 -14.01
C ALA A 124 2.53 9.57 -13.97
N TYR A 125 2.55 10.21 -12.79
CA TYR A 125 3.21 11.50 -12.60
C TYR A 125 4.72 11.44 -12.88
N LEU A 126 5.41 10.37 -12.44
CA LEU A 126 6.83 10.18 -12.76
C LEU A 126 7.06 10.15 -14.28
N LYS A 127 6.27 9.34 -15.00
CA LYS A 127 6.38 9.18 -16.46
C LYS A 127 5.97 10.43 -17.24
N GLN A 128 5.00 11.19 -16.73
CA GLN A 128 4.50 12.40 -17.37
C GLN A 128 5.51 13.55 -17.25
N TYR A 129 6.08 13.77 -16.06
CA TYR A 129 6.86 14.98 -15.77
C TYR A 129 8.37 14.80 -15.88
N PHE A 130 8.88 13.57 -15.85
CA PHE A 130 10.32 13.29 -15.85
C PHE A 130 10.69 12.35 -16.98
N HIS A 131 11.63 12.76 -17.84
CA HIS A 131 12.21 11.86 -18.84
C HIS A 131 13.09 10.82 -18.14
N PRO A 132 13.19 9.57 -18.62
CA PRO A 132 14.00 8.55 -17.94
C PRO A 132 15.51 8.84 -17.90
N THR A 133 16.03 9.58 -18.89
CA THR A 133 17.48 9.80 -19.06
C THR A 133 17.90 11.26 -19.20
N ASN A 134 17.00 12.14 -19.68
CA ASN A 134 17.35 13.46 -20.21
C ASN A 134 16.47 14.50 -19.51
N PRO A 135 16.90 15.03 -18.35
CA PRO A 135 16.10 16.02 -17.64
C PRO A 135 16.01 17.29 -18.49
N LYS A 136 14.80 17.85 -18.63
CA LYS A 136 14.56 19.06 -19.45
C LYS A 136 15.36 20.28 -18.96
N ASP A 137 15.59 20.34 -17.65
CA ASP A 137 16.27 21.43 -16.96
C ASP A 137 16.87 20.91 -15.63
N PRO A 138 17.79 21.66 -14.98
CA PRO A 138 18.39 21.23 -13.72
C PRO A 138 17.39 20.96 -12.58
N LYS A 139 16.25 21.67 -12.53
CA LYS A 139 15.20 21.46 -11.51
C LYS A 139 14.44 20.15 -11.74
N SER A 140 14.42 19.66 -12.97
CA SER A 140 13.84 18.35 -13.35
C SER A 140 14.77 17.15 -13.09
N SER A 141 16.04 17.38 -12.79
CA SER A 141 16.97 16.28 -12.53
C SER A 141 16.67 15.59 -11.20
N LEU A 142 16.45 14.28 -11.21
CA LEU A 142 16.24 13.47 -10.00
C LEU A 142 17.55 13.06 -9.31
N ALA A 143 18.71 13.53 -9.76
CA ALA A 143 19.99 13.10 -9.18
C ALA A 143 20.09 13.42 -7.68
N ILE A 144 20.61 12.46 -6.92
CA ILE A 144 20.87 12.58 -5.47
C ILE A 144 22.34 12.27 -5.18
N LYS A 145 22.89 12.91 -4.16
CA LYS A 145 24.28 12.73 -3.74
C LYS A 145 24.34 12.54 -2.23
N ILE A 146 25.11 11.54 -1.81
CA ILE A 146 25.32 11.26 -0.39
C ILE A 146 25.77 12.52 0.38
N GLY A 147 25.18 12.73 1.55
CA GLY A 147 25.43 13.88 2.42
C GLY A 147 24.72 15.18 2.00
N LYS A 148 24.09 15.23 0.81
CA LYS A 148 23.32 16.40 0.36
C LYS A 148 21.83 16.19 0.67
N GLY A 149 21.24 17.12 1.43
CA GLY A 149 19.80 17.06 1.77
C GLY A 149 19.40 15.83 2.58
N GLY A 150 20.35 15.21 3.31
CA GLY A 150 20.11 14.01 4.11
C GLY A 150 20.22 12.69 3.34
N ALA A 151 20.46 12.73 2.02
CA ALA A 151 20.59 11.54 1.20
C ALA A 151 21.74 10.64 1.66
N ARG A 152 21.49 9.33 1.70
CA ARG A 152 22.49 8.29 2.00
C ARG A 152 22.94 7.52 0.76
N LEU A 153 22.19 7.63 -0.34
CA LEU A 153 22.51 7.07 -1.64
C LEU A 153 23.08 8.14 -2.58
N THR A 154 23.84 7.70 -3.57
CA THR A 154 24.29 8.55 -4.69
C THR A 154 23.82 7.92 -5.99
N HIS A 155 22.91 8.60 -6.68
CA HIS A 155 22.35 8.19 -7.95
C HIS A 155 22.41 9.39 -8.92
N ASP A 156 22.80 9.13 -10.17
CA ASP A 156 22.48 10.05 -11.25
C ASP A 156 20.96 10.06 -11.51
N HIS A 157 20.53 10.91 -12.44
CA HIS A 157 19.11 11.05 -12.76
C HIS A 157 18.47 9.75 -13.25
N GLN A 158 19.12 9.05 -14.18
CA GLN A 158 18.58 7.82 -14.78
C GLN A 158 18.43 6.72 -13.73
N LYS A 159 19.45 6.57 -12.88
CA LYS A 159 19.45 5.60 -11.78
C LYS A 159 18.39 5.93 -10.75
N GLN A 160 18.22 7.20 -10.36
CA GLN A 160 17.16 7.59 -9.43
C GLN A 160 15.77 7.38 -10.05
N TYR A 161 15.57 7.76 -11.30
CA TYR A 161 14.30 7.54 -12.01
C TYR A 161 13.92 6.04 -12.01
N ALA A 162 14.86 5.17 -12.39
CA ALA A 162 14.66 3.72 -12.38
C ALA A 162 14.37 3.21 -10.97
N TYR A 163 15.11 3.69 -9.96
CA TYR A 163 14.95 3.30 -8.56
C TYR A 163 13.57 3.66 -7.98
N VAL A 164 13.05 4.85 -8.33
CA VAL A 164 11.70 5.29 -7.95
C VAL A 164 10.64 4.45 -8.64
N LEU A 165 10.75 4.29 -9.97
CA LEU A 165 9.79 3.54 -10.78
C LEU A 165 9.65 2.09 -10.28
N GLN A 166 10.76 1.42 -10.00
CA GLN A 166 10.74 0.04 -9.49
C GLN A 166 10.21 -0.07 -8.06
N SER A 167 10.45 0.92 -7.20
CA SER A 167 9.95 0.91 -5.83
C SER A 167 8.43 1.06 -5.82
N LEU A 168 7.90 2.04 -6.58
CA LEU A 168 6.45 2.23 -6.71
C LEU A 168 5.76 1.03 -7.38
N THR A 169 6.39 0.43 -8.40
CA THR A 169 5.85 -0.77 -9.06
C THR A 169 5.82 -1.96 -8.13
N LEU A 170 6.88 -2.15 -7.31
CA LEU A 170 6.89 -3.20 -6.31
C LEU A 170 5.80 -2.97 -5.25
N TRP A 171 5.67 -1.76 -4.72
CA TRP A 171 4.63 -1.45 -3.74
C TRP A 171 3.23 -1.67 -4.29
N ARG A 172 2.99 -1.29 -5.55
CA ARG A 172 1.74 -1.60 -6.27
C ARG A 172 1.45 -3.10 -6.28
N GLU A 173 2.42 -3.94 -6.64
CA GLU A 173 2.23 -5.40 -6.67
C GLU A 173 2.02 -6.00 -5.27
N ILE A 174 2.74 -5.52 -4.25
CA ILE A 174 2.53 -5.95 -2.85
C ILE A 174 1.11 -5.64 -2.40
N LEU A 175 0.64 -4.40 -2.65
CA LEU A 175 -0.69 -3.96 -2.27
C LEU A 175 -1.78 -4.67 -3.08
N HIS A 176 -1.50 -5.04 -4.33
CA HIS A 176 -2.39 -5.85 -5.15
C HIS A 176 -2.66 -7.23 -4.51
N ASP A 177 -1.61 -7.86 -3.98
CA ASP A 177 -1.66 -9.18 -3.34
C ASP A 177 -1.85 -9.10 -1.80
N MET A 178 -2.23 -7.93 -1.23
CA MET A 178 -2.18 -7.68 0.21
C MET A 178 -3.05 -8.64 1.03
N PHE A 179 -4.30 -8.91 0.65
CA PHE A 179 -5.15 -9.83 1.42
C PHE A 179 -4.68 -11.28 1.36
N HIS A 180 -4.06 -11.68 0.24
CA HIS A 180 -3.42 -12.99 0.16
C HIS A 180 -2.20 -13.06 1.08
N LEU A 181 -1.33 -12.04 1.03
CA LEU A 181 -0.20 -11.91 1.94
C LEU A 181 -0.64 -11.90 3.41
N TRP A 182 -1.73 -11.21 3.73
CA TRP A 182 -2.29 -11.15 5.09
C TRP A 182 -2.74 -12.52 5.56
N THR A 183 -3.44 -13.28 4.71
CA THR A 183 -3.85 -14.66 5.01
C THR A 183 -2.63 -15.56 5.28
N LEU A 184 -1.59 -15.45 4.45
CA LEU A 184 -0.34 -16.21 4.66
C LEU A 184 0.40 -15.77 5.92
N ALA A 185 0.38 -14.47 6.24
CA ALA A 185 0.98 -13.92 7.44
C ALA A 185 0.34 -14.49 8.69
N GLU A 186 -1.00 -14.52 8.76
CA GLU A 186 -1.70 -15.16 9.89
C GLU A 186 -1.38 -16.65 10.00
N GLN A 187 -1.35 -17.36 8.87
CA GLN A 187 -0.98 -18.78 8.86
C GLN A 187 0.46 -19.03 9.33
N ASP A 188 1.39 -18.13 9.05
CA ASP A 188 2.77 -18.23 9.54
C ASP A 188 2.83 -17.89 11.05
N LEU A 189 2.17 -16.80 11.46
CA LEU A 189 2.18 -16.31 12.84
C LEU A 189 1.56 -17.30 13.82
N LEU A 190 0.48 -17.97 13.41
CA LEU A 190 -0.29 -18.92 14.23
C LEU A 190 0.13 -20.38 14.00
N ASN A 191 1.26 -20.62 13.33
CA ASN A 191 1.74 -21.98 13.08
C ASN A 191 2.33 -22.61 14.34
N GLU A 192 1.73 -23.70 14.79
CA GLU A 192 2.16 -24.48 15.96
C GLU A 192 3.58 -25.03 15.83
N ASN A 193 4.00 -25.34 14.60
CA ASN A 193 5.31 -25.94 14.32
C ASN A 193 6.43 -24.90 14.19
N VAL A 194 6.10 -23.61 14.19
CA VAL A 194 7.07 -22.52 14.00
C VAL A 194 6.84 -21.47 15.10
N PRO A 195 7.23 -21.76 16.36
CA PRO A 195 7.02 -20.83 17.45
C PRO A 195 7.90 -19.58 17.32
N TYR A 196 7.44 -18.46 17.87
CA TYR A 196 8.26 -17.26 17.97
C TYR A 196 9.29 -17.38 19.12
N ARG A 197 10.33 -16.55 19.07
CA ARG A 197 11.28 -16.33 20.18
C ARG A 197 11.27 -14.86 20.56
N LEU A 198 11.15 -14.56 21.85
CA LEU A 198 11.34 -13.20 22.35
C LEU A 198 12.82 -12.85 22.25
N ARG A 199 13.13 -11.80 21.50
CA ARG A 199 14.50 -11.35 21.28
C ARG A 199 14.56 -9.84 21.19
N ASP A 200 15.57 -9.25 21.80
CA ASP A 200 15.94 -7.86 21.53
C ASP A 200 16.58 -7.76 20.15
N THR A 201 15.98 -6.94 19.30
CA THR A 201 16.40 -6.74 17.91
C THR A 201 17.28 -5.50 17.72
N GLY A 202 17.55 -4.75 18.80
CA GLY A 202 18.08 -3.39 18.73
C GLY A 202 17.01 -2.33 18.45
N GLN A 203 15.79 -2.76 18.09
CA GLN A 203 14.59 -1.93 17.98
C GLN A 203 13.62 -2.19 19.14
N GLY A 204 14.11 -2.84 20.20
CA GLY A 204 13.31 -3.34 21.32
C GLY A 204 13.02 -4.84 21.26
N LEU A 205 12.33 -5.31 22.30
CA LEU A 205 11.94 -6.71 22.47
C LEU A 205 10.81 -7.07 21.50
N ASN A 206 11.06 -8.02 20.61
CA ASN A 206 10.08 -8.46 19.62
C ASN A 206 9.87 -9.99 19.66
N ARG A 207 8.69 -10.43 19.22
CA ARG A 207 8.41 -11.83 18.85
C ARG A 207 9.05 -12.10 17.49
N VAL A 208 10.25 -12.66 17.46
CA VAL A 208 10.95 -13.02 16.22
C VAL A 208 10.48 -14.40 15.77
N GLN A 209 9.93 -14.50 14.56
CA GLN A 209 9.32 -15.74 14.04
C GLN A 209 9.54 -15.85 12.53
N ALA A 210 9.95 -17.03 12.07
CA ALA A 210 10.07 -17.30 10.65
C ALA A 210 8.68 -17.27 9.97
N ALA A 211 8.61 -16.69 8.77
CA ALA A 211 7.39 -16.61 7.98
C ALA A 211 7.59 -17.17 6.56
N PRO A 212 7.74 -18.50 6.43
CA PRO A 212 8.12 -19.13 5.16
C PRO A 212 7.07 -18.96 4.05
N LYS A 213 5.77 -18.96 4.38
CA LYS A 213 4.71 -18.80 3.36
C LYS A 213 4.69 -17.36 2.83
N THR A 214 4.69 -16.40 3.75
CA THR A 214 4.72 -14.96 3.46
C THR A 214 5.98 -14.60 2.68
N SER A 215 7.15 -15.09 3.12
CA SER A 215 8.42 -14.88 2.44
C SER A 215 8.40 -15.42 1.02
N ARG A 216 7.91 -16.65 0.79
CA ARG A 216 7.82 -17.23 -0.56
C ARG A 216 6.93 -16.38 -1.48
N MET A 217 5.77 -15.95 -1.00
CA MET A 217 4.87 -15.09 -1.79
C MET A 217 5.54 -13.75 -2.12
N MET A 218 6.25 -13.14 -1.15
CA MET A 218 6.96 -11.89 -1.38
C MET A 218 8.06 -12.02 -2.43
N HIS A 219 8.79 -13.15 -2.47
CA HIS A 219 9.75 -13.43 -3.53
C HIS A 219 9.07 -13.61 -4.89
N ALA A 220 7.88 -14.23 -4.95
CA ALA A 220 7.11 -14.34 -6.19
C ALA A 220 6.66 -12.97 -6.72
N ILE A 221 6.18 -12.10 -5.83
CA ILE A 221 5.81 -10.70 -6.13
C ILE A 221 7.02 -9.92 -6.66
N LEU A 222 8.16 -10.00 -5.96
CA LEU A 222 9.39 -9.32 -6.38
C LEU A 222 9.83 -9.76 -7.78
N ASN A 223 9.81 -11.07 -8.04
CA ASN A 223 10.16 -11.61 -9.36
C ASN A 223 9.21 -11.10 -10.46
N ARG A 224 7.90 -10.98 -10.17
CA ARG A 224 6.92 -10.41 -11.11
C ARG A 224 7.23 -8.93 -11.40
N ALA A 225 7.53 -8.15 -10.36
CA ALA A 225 7.89 -6.73 -10.50
C ALA A 225 9.21 -6.53 -11.26
N GLN A 226 10.22 -7.38 -11.03
CA GLN A 226 11.48 -7.33 -11.77
C GLN A 226 11.29 -7.62 -13.26
N ARG A 227 10.45 -8.61 -13.60
CA ARG A 227 10.14 -8.95 -14.99
C ARG A 227 9.40 -7.83 -15.72
N SER A 228 8.56 -7.06 -15.05
CA SER A 228 7.79 -5.98 -15.70
C SER A 228 8.61 -4.72 -16.01
N ILE A 229 9.75 -4.52 -15.35
CA ILE A 229 10.57 -3.29 -15.45
C ILE A 229 11.88 -3.53 -16.23
N GLY A 230 12.35 -4.78 -16.31
CA GLY A 230 13.52 -5.18 -17.11
C GLY A 230 14.88 -4.90 -16.47
N SER A 231 15.03 -3.83 -15.69
CA SER A 231 16.26 -3.52 -14.94
C SER A 231 15.98 -3.26 -13.46
N TRP A 232 16.87 -3.73 -12.57
CA TRP A 232 16.73 -3.57 -11.12
C TRP A 232 17.91 -2.84 -10.48
N VAL A 233 17.63 -1.75 -9.77
CA VAL A 233 18.61 -0.94 -9.03
C VAL A 233 18.48 -1.19 -7.52
N GLY A 234 19.60 -1.42 -6.83
CA GLY A 234 19.61 -1.66 -5.38
C GLY A 234 19.43 -3.13 -5.01
N SER A 235 19.34 -3.40 -3.70
CA SER A 235 19.28 -4.76 -3.17
C SER A 235 17.90 -5.40 -3.41
N SER A 236 17.91 -6.72 -3.61
CA SER A 236 16.70 -7.57 -3.69
C SER A 236 16.44 -8.31 -2.36
N VAL A 237 17.23 -8.02 -1.32
CA VAL A 237 17.07 -8.66 0.00
C VAL A 237 15.72 -8.27 0.60
N ILE A 238 14.97 -9.30 1.00
CA ILE A 238 13.72 -9.21 1.76
C ILE A 238 14.02 -9.71 3.16
N HIS A 239 13.82 -8.85 4.16
CA HIS A 239 13.90 -9.21 5.57
C HIS A 239 12.58 -9.82 6.04
N MET A 240 12.65 -10.94 6.74
CA MET A 240 11.47 -11.63 7.26
C MET A 240 11.86 -12.62 8.35
N GLY A 241 11.31 -12.46 9.55
CA GLY A 241 11.64 -13.31 10.68
C GLY A 241 13.03 -13.07 11.26
N ASP A 242 13.55 -11.84 11.14
CA ASP A 242 14.90 -11.46 11.57
C ASP A 242 14.91 -10.18 12.43
N HIS A 243 16.07 -9.56 12.64
CA HIS A 243 16.17 -8.35 13.48
C HIS A 243 15.61 -7.08 12.80
N ASN A 244 15.50 -7.07 11.47
CA ASN A 244 14.98 -5.93 10.70
C ASN A 244 13.47 -6.00 10.53
N VAL A 245 12.95 -7.20 10.26
CA VAL A 245 11.51 -7.50 10.16
C VAL A 245 11.23 -8.73 11.02
N PRO A 246 10.87 -8.56 12.31
CA PRO A 246 10.76 -9.64 13.29
C PRO A 246 9.82 -10.78 12.94
N ASN A 247 8.72 -10.48 12.26
CA ASN A 247 7.68 -11.47 11.92
C ASN A 247 6.79 -10.93 10.79
N ALA A 248 5.87 -11.78 10.32
CA ALA A 248 4.96 -11.43 9.25
C ALA A 248 3.99 -10.28 9.60
N LEU A 249 3.67 -10.07 10.89
CA LEU A 249 2.80 -8.96 11.31
C LEU A 249 3.48 -7.62 11.06
N MET A 250 4.76 -7.50 11.44
CA MET A 250 5.57 -6.30 11.19
C MET A 250 5.73 -6.03 9.69
N PHE A 251 5.85 -7.10 8.89
CA PHE A 251 5.89 -6.99 7.43
C PHE A 251 4.60 -6.40 6.86
N ILE A 252 3.43 -6.96 7.21
CA ILE A 252 2.15 -6.43 6.71
C ILE A 252 1.94 -4.99 7.20
N ASP A 253 2.39 -4.64 8.42
CA ASP A 253 2.21 -3.28 8.97
C ASP A 253 2.95 -2.27 8.12
N LYS A 254 4.19 -2.62 7.77
CA LYS A 254 5.05 -1.80 6.93
C LYS A 254 4.37 -1.48 5.60
N TYR A 255 3.95 -2.48 4.83
CA TYR A 255 3.41 -2.23 3.49
C TYR A 255 1.97 -1.70 3.50
N SER A 256 1.20 -1.96 4.57
CA SER A 256 -0.11 -1.32 4.76
C SER A 256 -0.04 0.20 4.91
N GLN A 257 1.15 0.76 5.17
CA GLN A 257 1.33 2.20 5.35
C GLN A 257 1.63 2.95 4.04
N VAL A 258 1.89 2.24 2.92
CA VAL A 258 2.27 2.89 1.65
C VAL A 258 1.22 3.93 1.21
N TYR A 259 -0.06 3.60 1.29
CA TYR A 259 -1.12 4.53 0.89
C TYR A 259 -1.18 5.76 1.77
N ARG A 260 -0.88 5.63 3.07
CA ARG A 260 -0.85 6.76 4.00
C ARG A 260 0.17 7.80 3.57
N ILE A 261 1.26 7.37 2.92
CA ILE A 261 2.29 8.26 2.39
C ILE A 261 1.88 8.84 1.03
N LEU A 262 1.44 7.99 0.09
CA LEU A 262 1.24 8.39 -1.29
C LEU A 262 -0.10 9.12 -1.54
N LEU A 263 -1.17 8.72 -0.83
CA LEU A 263 -2.50 9.27 -1.03
C LEU A 263 -2.55 10.78 -0.72
N PRO A 264 -1.97 11.30 0.37
CA PRO A 264 -1.96 12.74 0.63
C PRO A 264 -1.24 13.56 -0.45
N ILE A 265 -0.14 13.03 -0.99
CA ILE A 265 0.57 13.66 -2.12
C ILE A 265 -0.33 13.68 -3.35
N CYS A 266 -0.95 12.54 -3.66
CA CYS A 266 -1.87 12.41 -4.79
C CYS A 266 -3.05 13.38 -4.67
N ASN A 267 -3.67 13.46 -3.49
CA ASN A 267 -4.79 14.35 -3.20
C ASN A 267 -4.39 15.82 -3.37
N THR A 268 -3.25 16.21 -2.79
CA THR A 268 -2.69 17.57 -2.94
C THR A 268 -2.53 17.92 -4.42
N LEU A 269 -1.89 17.05 -5.20
CA LEU A 269 -1.65 17.27 -6.63
C LEU A 269 -2.95 17.39 -7.43
N SER A 270 -3.97 16.59 -7.14
CA SER A 270 -5.28 16.70 -7.82
C SER A 270 -6.07 17.96 -7.45
N GLN A 271 -5.80 18.59 -6.31
CA GLN A 271 -6.51 19.80 -5.86
C GLN A 271 -5.85 21.09 -6.33
N ILE A 272 -4.57 21.06 -6.75
CA ILE A 272 -3.85 22.25 -7.26
C ILE A 272 -4.62 22.98 -8.39
N PRO A 273 -5.22 22.30 -9.39
CA PRO A 273 -6.01 22.96 -10.43
C PRO A 273 -7.20 23.78 -9.88
N HIS A 274 -7.82 23.32 -8.79
CA HIS A 274 -8.92 24.03 -8.15
C HIS A 274 -8.44 25.23 -7.33
N LEU A 275 -7.24 25.15 -6.73
CA LEU A 275 -6.66 26.29 -6.00
C LEU A 275 -6.44 27.50 -6.91
N VAL A 276 -5.99 27.28 -8.15
CA VAL A 276 -5.74 28.37 -9.10
C VAL A 276 -7.01 28.96 -9.71
N GLU A 277 -8.19 28.43 -9.41
CA GLU A 277 -9.47 29.10 -9.72
C GLU A 277 -9.63 30.38 -8.88
N ASN A 278 -9.03 30.44 -7.69
CA ASN A 278 -8.97 31.65 -6.87
C ASN A 278 -7.82 32.56 -7.34
N PRO A 279 -8.09 33.82 -7.74
CA PRO A 279 -7.05 34.73 -8.26
C PRO A 279 -5.90 35.02 -7.30
N ALA A 280 -6.18 35.13 -5.99
CA ALA A 280 -5.14 35.41 -5.00
C ALA A 280 -4.18 34.22 -4.82
N LEU A 281 -4.73 33.00 -4.80
CA LEU A 281 -3.94 31.77 -4.73
C LEU A 281 -3.17 31.52 -6.02
N ARG A 282 -3.76 31.85 -7.18
CA ARG A 282 -3.05 31.80 -8.47
C ARG A 282 -1.82 32.69 -8.46
N SER A 283 -1.96 33.96 -8.06
CA SER A 283 -0.82 34.89 -7.99
C SER A 283 0.27 34.33 -7.09
N TYR A 284 -0.08 33.87 -5.89
CA TYR A 284 0.88 33.25 -4.96
C TYR A 284 1.61 32.07 -5.59
N ILE A 285 0.89 31.19 -6.30
CA ILE A 285 1.47 30.00 -6.93
C ILE A 285 2.40 30.38 -8.10
N ASP A 286 1.97 31.34 -8.91
CA ASP A 286 2.75 31.82 -10.06
C ASP A 286 4.01 32.56 -9.61
N ASP A 287 3.95 33.34 -8.51
CA ASP A 287 5.10 34.06 -7.96
C ASP A 287 6.16 33.11 -7.37
N GLU A 288 5.74 32.05 -6.66
CA GLU A 288 6.65 31.12 -5.96
C GLU A 288 7.19 29.97 -6.84
N TRP A 289 6.36 29.49 -7.78
CA TRP A 289 6.66 28.30 -8.60
C TRP A 289 6.53 28.52 -10.11
N GLY A 290 6.07 29.69 -10.55
CA GLY A 290 5.92 30.06 -11.96
C GLY A 290 4.66 29.50 -12.62
N SER A 291 4.05 28.45 -12.07
CA SER A 291 2.78 27.86 -12.53
C SER A 291 2.30 26.75 -11.58
N ALA A 292 1.03 26.38 -11.70
CA ALA A 292 0.47 25.16 -11.10
C ALA A 292 1.24 23.88 -11.46
N GLU A 293 1.72 23.77 -12.71
CA GLU A 293 2.56 22.65 -13.14
C GLU A 293 3.94 22.71 -12.47
N GLY A 294 4.53 23.90 -12.36
CA GLY A 294 5.80 24.13 -11.68
C GLY A 294 5.77 23.70 -10.21
N LEU A 295 4.70 24.05 -9.49
CA LEU A 295 4.42 23.60 -8.13
C LEU A 295 4.30 22.06 -8.06
N SER A 296 3.49 21.48 -8.95
CA SER A 296 3.29 20.02 -9.01
C SER A 296 4.62 19.28 -9.22
N ARG A 297 5.44 19.76 -10.17
CA ARG A 297 6.75 19.19 -10.50
C ARG A 297 7.74 19.32 -9.35
N GLU A 298 7.67 20.40 -8.57
CA GLU A 298 8.54 20.57 -7.41
C GLU A 298 8.22 19.58 -6.29
N ILE A 299 6.94 19.44 -5.93
CA ILE A 299 6.49 18.46 -4.93
C ILE A 299 6.94 17.05 -5.34
N LEU A 300 6.69 16.68 -6.60
CA LEU A 300 7.07 15.38 -7.14
C LEU A 300 8.59 15.19 -7.16
N ALA A 301 9.36 16.18 -7.61
CA ALA A 301 10.81 16.08 -7.67
C ALA A 301 11.43 15.94 -6.28
N ASP A 302 10.91 16.67 -5.28
CA ASP A 302 11.38 16.56 -3.89
C ASP A 302 11.08 15.16 -3.32
N PHE A 303 9.86 14.65 -3.52
CA PHE A 303 9.49 13.30 -3.08
C PHE A 303 10.28 12.19 -3.81
N PHE A 304 10.43 12.27 -5.14
CA PHE A 304 11.16 11.26 -5.91
C PHE A 304 12.67 11.27 -5.65
N ARG A 305 13.24 12.40 -5.20
CA ARG A 305 14.60 12.42 -4.68
C ARG A 305 14.64 11.86 -3.26
N HIS A 306 13.92 12.49 -2.34
CA HIS A 306 14.16 12.34 -0.90
C HIS A 306 13.28 11.30 -0.21
N GLY A 307 12.19 10.87 -0.84
CA GLY A 307 11.43 9.69 -0.44
C GLY A 307 12.14 8.37 -0.81
N PHE A 308 13.21 8.41 -1.59
CA PHE A 308 13.93 7.24 -2.11
C PHE A 308 15.47 7.42 -2.06
N ASP A 309 16.00 8.10 -1.05
CA ASP A 309 17.42 8.44 -0.95
C ASP A 309 18.21 7.68 0.13
N GLY A 310 17.59 6.70 0.79
CA GLY A 310 18.20 5.92 1.86
C GLY A 310 18.21 6.60 3.22
N SER A 311 17.64 7.80 3.35
CA SER A 311 17.45 8.47 4.63
C SER A 311 16.52 7.68 5.58
N GLY A 312 16.60 7.99 6.88
CA GLY A 312 15.84 7.31 7.94
C GLY A 312 16.40 5.96 8.43
N ALA A 313 17.37 5.36 7.74
CA ALA A 313 18.01 4.12 8.19
C ALA A 313 18.85 4.30 9.48
N GLY A 314 18.97 3.25 10.30
CA GLY A 314 19.73 3.31 11.56
C GLY A 314 21.25 3.42 11.37
N ASN A 315 21.78 2.90 10.27
CA ASN A 315 23.21 2.97 9.95
C ASN A 315 23.44 3.09 8.42
N TYR A 316 24.71 3.24 8.00
CA TYR A 316 25.08 3.38 6.59
C TYR A 316 25.05 2.07 5.80
N PHE A 317 25.18 0.92 6.45
CA PHE A 317 25.12 -0.39 5.80
C PHE A 317 23.69 -0.76 5.40
N ASP A 318 22.72 -0.34 6.21
CA ASP A 318 21.28 -0.54 6.01
C ASP A 318 20.62 0.65 5.30
N ALA A 319 21.38 1.45 4.53
CA ALA A 319 20.98 2.74 3.94
C ALA A 319 19.86 2.68 2.87
N GLY A 320 18.80 1.91 3.12
CA GLY A 320 17.53 1.96 2.41
C GLY A 320 17.50 1.23 1.06
N SER A 321 18.57 0.50 0.70
CA SER A 321 18.65 -0.18 -0.60
C SER A 321 17.93 -1.52 -0.67
N CYS A 322 17.75 -2.20 0.47
CA CYS A 322 16.95 -3.43 0.55
C CYS A 322 15.47 -3.12 0.33
N ILE A 323 14.69 -4.15 0.04
CA ILE A 323 13.26 -4.02 -0.28
C ILE A 323 12.53 -3.27 0.83
N ASP A 324 12.78 -3.68 2.07
CA ASP A 324 12.15 -3.08 3.24
C ASP A 324 12.71 -1.70 3.57
N GLY A 325 13.96 -1.42 3.20
CA GLY A 325 14.61 -0.14 3.45
C GLY A 325 14.07 1.01 2.59
N ARG A 326 13.47 0.70 1.43
CA ARG A 326 12.90 1.70 0.51
C ARG A 326 11.80 2.53 1.15
N LEU A 327 10.97 1.90 2.00
CA LEU A 327 9.86 2.60 2.65
C LEU A 327 10.34 3.52 3.79
N THR A 328 11.50 3.23 4.38
CA THR A 328 12.06 4.02 5.48
C THR A 328 12.35 5.46 5.06
N SER A 329 12.87 5.67 3.85
CA SER A 329 13.13 7.02 3.32
C SER A 329 11.85 7.80 3.05
N ALA A 330 10.81 7.13 2.57
CA ALA A 330 9.50 7.75 2.36
C ALA A 330 8.86 8.19 3.69
N TRP A 331 8.98 7.37 4.74
CA TRP A 331 8.59 7.76 6.11
C TRP A 331 9.40 8.95 6.63
N ASN A 332 10.71 8.94 6.42
CA ASN A 332 11.57 10.06 6.79
C ASN A 332 11.15 11.35 6.06
N TRP A 333 10.84 11.28 4.77
CA TRP A 333 10.31 12.40 4.01
C TRP A 333 9.04 12.99 4.64
N CYS A 334 8.09 12.14 5.03
CA CYS A 334 6.84 12.56 5.70
C CYS A 334 7.12 13.36 6.97
N SER A 335 8.11 12.94 7.77
CA SER A 335 8.53 13.62 9.01
C SER A 335 9.24 14.96 8.81
N THR A 336 9.46 15.36 7.55
CA THR A 336 10.08 16.63 7.18
C THR A 336 9.18 17.51 6.33
N LEU A 337 7.96 17.05 6.02
CA LEU A 337 7.04 17.74 5.12
C LEU A 337 6.76 19.17 5.61
N GLU A 338 6.60 19.37 6.92
CA GLU A 338 6.33 20.66 7.55
C GLU A 338 7.44 21.69 7.34
N LYS A 339 8.65 21.24 6.99
CA LYS A 339 9.82 22.09 6.70
C LYS A 339 9.95 22.44 5.22
N LYS A 340 9.13 21.84 4.35
CA LYS A 340 9.16 22.07 2.90
C LYS A 340 8.42 23.35 2.56
N ARG A 341 8.95 24.16 1.64
CA ARG A 341 8.32 25.45 1.27
C ARG A 341 6.93 25.31 0.64
N PHE A 342 6.62 24.14 0.08
CA PHE A 342 5.30 23.80 -0.45
C PHE A 342 4.34 23.22 0.60
N PHE A 343 4.72 23.14 1.88
CA PHE A 343 3.82 22.67 2.94
C PHE A 343 2.52 23.47 3.06
N PRO A 344 2.48 24.81 2.89
CA PRO A 344 1.22 25.56 2.88
C PRO A 344 0.24 25.06 1.83
N ILE A 345 0.71 24.53 0.69
CA ILE A 345 -0.16 23.96 -0.35
C ILE A 345 -0.84 22.70 0.17
N PHE A 346 -0.13 21.82 0.88
CA PHE A 346 -0.76 20.65 1.51
C PHE A 346 -1.91 21.08 2.43
N LEU A 347 -1.69 22.08 3.28
CA LEU A 347 -2.73 22.62 4.17
C LEU A 347 -3.93 23.18 3.39
N LEU A 348 -3.68 23.96 2.33
CA LEU A 348 -4.73 24.52 1.47
C LEU A 348 -5.56 23.45 0.75
N THR A 349 -4.98 22.26 0.52
CA THR A 349 -5.67 21.11 -0.07
C THR A 349 -6.31 20.17 0.95
N GLY A 350 -6.41 20.58 2.22
CA GLY A 350 -7.08 19.81 3.28
C GLY A 350 -6.22 18.75 3.96
N PHE A 351 -4.89 18.82 3.83
CA PHE A 351 -4.00 17.91 4.54
C PHE A 351 -4.04 18.12 6.06
N VAL A 352 -4.40 17.08 6.81
CA VAL A 352 -4.47 17.09 8.28
C VAL A 352 -3.35 16.28 8.95
N GLY A 353 -2.51 15.58 8.18
CA GLY A 353 -1.42 14.74 8.68
C GLY A 353 -1.52 13.29 8.19
N PHE A 354 -0.39 12.59 8.07
CA PHE A 354 -0.31 11.25 7.46
C PHE A 354 -1.04 10.11 8.21
N ASP A 355 -1.52 10.37 9.44
CA ASP A 355 -2.29 9.43 10.25
C ASP A 355 -3.77 9.84 10.42
N GLY A 356 -4.25 10.81 9.63
CA GLY A 356 -5.66 11.24 9.65
C GLY A 356 -6.63 10.18 9.10
N ASP A 357 -7.92 10.33 9.45
CA ASP A 357 -9.01 9.65 8.76
C ASP A 357 -9.36 10.46 7.50
N TRP A 358 -9.35 9.82 6.33
CA TRP A 358 -9.47 10.45 5.01
C TRP A 358 -10.80 10.16 4.34
#